data_AF-A0A8K0CTI9-F1
#
_entry.id   AF-A0A8K0CTI9-F1
#
_cell.length_a   1.000
_cell.length_b   1.000
_cell.length_c   1.000
_cell.angle_alpha   90.00
_cell.angle_beta   90.00
_cell.angle_gamma   90.00
#
_symmetry.space_group_name_H-M   'P 1'
#
loop_
_entity.id
_entity.type
_entity.pdbx_description
1 polymer ?
#
loop_
_entity_poly.entity_id
_entity_poly.type
_entity_poly.pdbx_seq_one_letter_code
_entity_poly.pdbx_strand_id
1 'polypeptide(L)'
;MMQFINIEKDVSEFVSNLEAVFGFGQMLGLLAGLTHLPLLENSLPLGTWTLQNYQEFYYYVMVEEMIMVPLGSIFLATVDCMYLGFCAEIVIQFRILSHCLEELVPNVKSLYLLFSHTFQAQVRHTLAFAILSCRLCFYCTAANYVAIEALAVSDAVYSSKWYSYRFSRLKATLLLMIQNSQNGITIKAGGLVTINADTIVKVLRVAWSACSILRGLRQN
;
A
#
# COMPACT_ATOMS: atom_id res chain seq x y z
N MET A 1 29.11 2.77 26.13
CA MET A 1 29.02 2.04 24.84
C MET A 1 28.27 0.70 24.96
N MET A 2 28.65 -0.23 25.85
CA MET A 2 27.91 -1.51 26.02
C MET A 2 26.44 -1.36 26.45
N GLN A 3 26.10 -0.41 27.32
CA GLN A 3 24.70 -0.17 27.70
C GLN A 3 23.83 0.35 26.55
N PHE A 4 24.43 1.11 25.64
CA PHE A 4 23.72 1.68 24.49
C PHE A 4 23.33 0.61 23.46
N ILE A 5 24.24 -0.35 23.23
CA ILE A 5 24.01 -1.50 22.33
C ILE A 5 22.92 -2.43 22.90
N ASN A 6 22.86 -2.62 24.23
CA ASN A 6 21.80 -3.42 24.85
C ASN A 6 20.42 -2.76 24.71
N ILE A 7 20.35 -1.43 24.87
CA ILE A 7 19.08 -0.70 24.78
C ILE A 7 18.54 -0.66 23.34
N GLU A 8 19.42 -0.51 22.35
CA GLU A 8 19.03 -0.58 20.93
C GLU A 8 18.49 -1.97 20.57
N LYS A 9 19.11 -3.03 21.10
CA LYS A 9 18.63 -4.40 20.95
C LYS A 9 17.27 -4.61 21.59
N ASP A 10 17.07 -4.18 22.84
CA ASP A 10 15.79 -4.33 23.55
C ASP A 10 14.63 -3.65 22.82
N VAL A 11 14.85 -2.44 22.29
CA VAL A 11 13.83 -1.70 21.52
C VAL A 11 13.57 -2.37 20.18
N SER A 12 14.61 -2.84 19.48
CA SER A 12 14.45 -3.54 18.21
C SER A 12 13.72 -4.88 18.37
N GLU A 13 14.00 -5.61 19.45
CA GLU A 13 13.38 -6.89 19.77
C GLU A 13 11.91 -6.69 20.15
N PHE A 14 11.59 -5.67 20.95
CA PHE A 14 10.22 -5.30 21.27
C PHE A 14 9.41 -4.94 20.02
N VAL A 15 9.96 -4.10 19.12
CA VAL A 15 9.28 -3.71 17.87
C VAL A 15 9.06 -4.93 16.97
N SER A 16 10.08 -5.78 16.81
CA SER A 16 9.97 -6.98 15.96
C SER A 16 8.93 -7.98 16.50
N ASN A 17 8.85 -8.17 17.81
CA ASN A 17 7.83 -9.01 18.45
C ASN A 17 6.43 -8.43 18.29
N LEU A 18 6.28 -7.09 18.38
CA LEU A 18 5.00 -6.44 18.16
C LEU A 18 4.53 -6.57 16.70
N GLU A 19 5.43 -6.34 15.73
CA GLU A 19 5.16 -6.51 14.31
C GLU A 19 4.78 -7.96 13.97
N ALA A 20 5.46 -8.94 14.58
CA ALA A 20 5.10 -10.34 14.45
C ALA A 20 3.67 -10.59 14.98
N VAL A 21 3.31 -10.08 16.16
CA VAL A 21 1.98 -10.25 16.75
C VAL A 21 0.89 -9.62 15.87
N PHE A 22 1.10 -8.42 15.35
CA PHE A 22 0.15 -7.77 14.43
C PHE A 22 0.03 -8.52 13.10
N GLY A 23 1.14 -8.96 12.51
CA GLY A 23 1.14 -9.74 11.27
C GLY A 23 0.46 -11.11 11.42
N PHE A 24 0.78 -11.84 12.49
CA PHE A 24 0.13 -13.13 12.79
C PHE A 24 -1.36 -12.97 13.13
N GLY A 25 -1.73 -11.91 13.86
CA GLY A 25 -3.13 -11.61 14.21
C GLY A 25 -4.00 -11.32 12.99
N GLN A 26 -3.49 -10.55 12.03
CA GLN A 26 -4.21 -10.27 10.78
C GLN A 26 -4.33 -11.50 9.89
N MET A 27 -3.29 -12.34 9.81
CA MET A 27 -3.32 -13.59 9.05
C MET A 27 -4.33 -14.59 9.66
N LEU A 28 -4.39 -14.68 10.99
CA LEU A 28 -5.40 -15.45 11.71
C LEU A 28 -6.82 -14.90 11.50
N GLY A 29 -6.99 -13.58 11.49
CA GLY A 29 -8.29 -12.93 11.21
C GLY A 29 -8.80 -13.22 9.79
N LEU A 30 -7.93 -13.20 8.79
CA LEU A 30 -8.26 -13.57 7.41
C LEU A 30 -8.58 -15.06 7.26
N LEU A 31 -7.81 -15.94 7.90
CA LEU A 31 -8.07 -17.38 7.94
C LEU A 31 -9.39 -17.69 8.64
N ALA A 32 -9.65 -17.06 9.79
CA ALA A 32 -10.91 -17.21 10.53
C ALA A 32 -12.11 -16.73 9.69
N GLY A 33 -11.98 -15.58 9.01
CA GLY A 33 -12.97 -15.07 8.06
C GLY A 33 -13.26 -16.03 6.91
N LEU A 34 -12.21 -16.60 6.30
CA LEU A 34 -12.33 -17.61 5.23
C LEU A 34 -12.96 -18.92 5.71
N THR A 35 -12.72 -19.33 6.96
CA THR A 35 -13.30 -20.55 7.53
C THR A 35 -14.75 -20.38 8.02
N HIS A 36 -15.18 -19.16 8.32
CA HIS A 36 -16.57 -18.85 8.67
C HIS A 36 -17.48 -18.58 7.46
N LEU A 37 -16.90 -18.40 6.28
CA LEU A 37 -17.61 -18.18 5.01
C LEU A 37 -18.63 -19.25 4.60
N PRO A 38 -18.44 -20.57 4.84
CA PRO A 38 -19.40 -21.59 4.38
C PRO A 38 -20.67 -21.74 5.25
N LEU A 39 -20.83 -20.96 6.33
CA LEU A 39 -21.98 -21.07 7.25
C LEU A 39 -23.03 -19.95 7.12
N LEU A 40 -22.72 -18.83 6.46
CA LEU A 40 -23.69 -17.76 6.20
C LEU A 40 -24.33 -17.97 4.82
N GLU A 41 -25.31 -18.87 4.73
CA GLU A 41 -26.20 -18.90 3.56
C GLU A 41 -26.86 -17.52 3.39
N ASN A 42 -26.58 -16.85 2.27
CA ASN A 42 -27.27 -15.65 1.76
C ASN A 42 -27.12 -14.33 2.56
N SER A 43 -26.10 -14.17 3.39
CA SER A 43 -25.81 -12.88 4.04
C SER A 43 -24.40 -12.39 3.70
N LEU A 44 -24.24 -11.08 3.48
CA LEU A 44 -22.93 -10.48 3.21
C LEU A 44 -22.08 -10.49 4.51
N PRO A 45 -20.76 -10.71 4.41
CA PRO A 45 -19.86 -10.79 5.56
C PRO A 45 -19.70 -9.44 6.29
N LEU A 46 -19.88 -8.33 5.57
CA LEU A 46 -19.89 -6.98 6.13
C LEU A 46 -21.25 -6.34 5.83
N GLY A 47 -21.89 -5.78 6.85
CA GLY A 47 -23.15 -5.06 6.72
C GLY A 47 -22.94 -3.67 6.11
N THR A 48 -22.45 -3.62 4.87
CA THR A 48 -22.30 -2.38 4.11
C THR A 48 -23.65 -1.98 3.50
N TRP A 49 -23.90 -0.68 3.36
CA TRP A 49 -25.11 -0.18 2.71
C TRP A 49 -25.10 -0.54 1.22
N THR A 50 -25.83 -1.60 0.84
CA THR A 50 -25.98 -2.01 -0.57
C THR A 50 -27.27 -1.46 -1.20
N LEU A 51 -27.22 -1.18 -2.50
CA LEU A 51 -28.40 -0.83 -3.31
C LEU A 51 -29.48 -1.93 -3.23
N GLN A 52 -30.75 -1.53 -3.27
CA GLN A 52 -31.95 -2.36 -3.05
C GLN A 52 -32.05 -3.66 -3.90
N ASN A 53 -31.23 -3.82 -4.94
CA ASN A 53 -31.23 -4.95 -5.89
C ASN A 53 -29.92 -5.80 -5.84
N TYR A 54 -29.38 -6.07 -4.66
CA TYR A 54 -28.10 -6.79 -4.53
C TYR A 54 -28.17 -8.31 -4.73
N GLN A 55 -29.35 -8.93 -4.62
CA GLN A 55 -29.50 -10.39 -4.70
C GLN A 55 -29.09 -10.97 -6.08
N GLU A 56 -29.26 -10.21 -7.16
CA GLU A 56 -28.86 -10.59 -8.52
C GLU A 56 -27.32 -10.58 -8.70
N PHE A 57 -26.60 -9.77 -7.92
CA PHE A 57 -25.15 -9.56 -8.06
C PHE A 57 -24.35 -10.07 -6.85
N TYR A 58 -24.95 -10.93 -6.02
CA TYR A 58 -24.38 -11.37 -4.74
C TYR A 58 -22.93 -11.86 -4.86
N TYR A 59 -22.64 -12.76 -5.79
CA TYR A 59 -21.29 -13.32 -5.98
C TYR A 59 -20.24 -12.27 -6.36
N TYR A 60 -20.59 -11.26 -7.16
CA TYR A 60 -19.66 -10.19 -7.54
C TYR A 60 -19.33 -9.29 -6.36
N VAL A 61 -20.35 -8.91 -5.57
CA VAL A 61 -20.15 -8.10 -4.35
C VAL A 61 -19.35 -8.88 -3.30
N MET A 62 -19.55 -10.20 -3.22
CA MET A 62 -18.80 -11.08 -2.32
C MET A 62 -17.30 -11.15 -2.68
N VAL A 63 -16.99 -11.23 -3.98
CA VAL A 63 -15.60 -11.22 -4.49
C VAL A 63 -14.94 -9.86 -4.27
N GLU A 64 -15.66 -8.75 -4.50
CA GLU A 64 -15.20 -7.39 -4.21
C GLU A 64 -14.84 -7.21 -2.73
N GLU A 65 -15.72 -7.59 -1.81
CA GLU A 65 -15.48 -7.49 -0.36
C GLU A 65 -14.30 -8.39 0.08
N MET A 66 -14.18 -9.59 -0.49
CA MET A 66 -13.04 -10.50 -0.27
C MET A 66 -11.69 -9.92 -0.72
N ILE A 67 -11.68 -9.02 -1.71
CA ILE A 67 -10.45 -8.38 -2.22
C ILE A 67 -10.16 -7.07 -1.46
N MET A 68 -11.19 -6.28 -1.19
CA MET A 68 -11.04 -4.93 -0.61
C MET A 68 -10.69 -4.97 0.88
N VAL A 69 -11.22 -5.94 1.64
CA VAL A 69 -10.93 -6.11 3.07
C VAL A 69 -9.46 -6.44 3.36
N PRO A 70 -8.83 -7.45 2.72
CA PRO A 70 -7.41 -7.73 2.95
C PRO A 70 -6.50 -6.61 2.45
N LEU A 71 -6.85 -5.95 1.34
CA LEU A 71 -6.08 -4.77 0.89
C LEU A 71 -6.15 -3.65 1.93
N GLY A 72 -7.35 -3.35 2.45
CA GLY A 72 -7.56 -2.35 3.50
C GLY A 72 -6.77 -2.65 4.78
N SER A 73 -6.74 -3.91 5.22
CA SER A 73 -5.99 -4.31 6.41
C SER A 73 -4.48 -4.23 6.21
N ILE A 74 -3.95 -4.56 5.03
CA ILE A 74 -2.53 -4.38 4.67
C ILE A 74 -2.14 -2.91 4.70
N PHE A 75 -2.99 -2.03 4.14
CA PHE A 75 -2.76 -0.58 4.20
C PHE A 75 -2.74 -0.08 5.64
N LEU A 76 -3.70 -0.50 6.45
CA LEU A 76 -3.78 -0.12 7.85
C LEU A 76 -2.57 -0.62 8.64
N ALA A 77 -2.17 -1.89 8.46
CA ALA A 77 -0.97 -2.47 9.08
C ALA A 77 0.29 -1.69 8.70
N THR A 78 0.41 -1.29 7.43
CA THR A 78 1.55 -0.51 6.96
C THR A 78 1.61 0.86 7.64
N VAL A 79 0.45 1.50 7.83
CA VAL A 79 0.34 2.79 8.55
C VAL A 79 0.68 2.60 10.03
N ASP A 80 0.21 1.53 10.66
CA ASP A 80 0.48 1.22 12.07
C ASP A 80 1.97 0.93 12.30
N CYS A 81 2.61 0.11 11.45
CA CYS A 81 4.05 -0.16 11.53
C CYS A 81 4.87 1.12 11.30
N MET A 82 4.46 1.98 10.36
CA MET A 82 5.14 3.26 10.14
C MET A 82 5.00 4.19 11.35
N TYR A 83 3.84 4.20 12.00
CA TYR A 83 3.62 4.96 13.23
C TYR A 83 4.46 4.45 14.40
N LEU A 84 4.50 3.13 14.62
CA LEU A 84 5.29 2.51 15.67
C LEU A 84 6.80 2.69 15.45
N GLY A 85 7.27 2.53 14.22
CA GLY A 85 8.67 2.80 13.86
C GLY A 85 9.05 4.26 14.14
N PHE A 86 8.14 5.20 13.89
CA PHE A 86 8.34 6.60 14.22
C PHE A 86 8.42 6.82 15.73
N CYS A 87 7.50 6.24 16.51
CA CYS A 87 7.56 6.29 17.97
C CYS A 87 8.86 5.71 18.53
N ALA A 88 9.35 4.59 17.97
CA ALA A 88 10.61 3.98 18.37
C ALA A 88 11.82 4.89 18.12
N GLU A 89 11.92 5.48 16.91
CA GLU A 89 12.98 6.45 16.55
C GLU A 89 12.99 7.67 17.48
N ILE A 90 11.81 8.18 17.86
CA ILE A 90 11.70 9.30 18.82
C ILE A 90 12.20 8.91 20.20
N VAL A 91 11.78 7.74 20.70
CA VAL A 91 12.17 7.26 22.03
C VAL A 91 13.67 7.03 22.11
N ILE A 92 14.28 6.48 21.05
CA ILE A 92 15.73 6.34 20.95
C ILE A 92 16.37 7.72 21.04
N GLN A 93 15.99 8.68 20.20
CA GLN A 93 16.57 10.02 20.22
C GLN A 93 16.41 10.73 21.58
N PHE A 94 15.29 10.54 22.26
CA PHE A 94 15.05 11.11 23.60
C PHE A 94 15.91 10.45 24.68
N ARG A 95 16.20 9.15 24.59
CA ARG A 95 17.11 8.47 25.52
C ARG A 95 18.56 8.90 25.33
N ILE A 96 19.01 9.04 24.08
CA ILE A 96 20.35 9.57 23.76
C ILE A 96 20.52 10.97 24.33
N LEU A 97 19.49 11.78 24.12
CA LEU A 97 19.39 13.13 24.66
C LEU A 97 19.51 13.14 26.19
N SER A 98 18.73 12.32 26.90
CA SER A 98 18.79 12.22 28.37
C SER A 98 20.22 11.90 28.84
N HIS A 99 20.89 10.97 28.16
CA HIS A 99 22.26 10.59 28.50
C HIS A 99 23.27 11.72 28.28
N CYS A 100 23.22 12.40 27.13
CA CYS A 100 24.08 13.56 26.86
C CYS A 100 23.81 14.73 27.82
N LEU A 101 22.56 14.89 28.27
CA LEU A 101 22.13 16.00 29.11
C LEU A 101 22.57 15.81 30.56
N GLU A 102 22.61 14.57 31.05
CA GLU A 102 23.25 14.19 32.32
C GLU A 102 24.76 14.50 32.32
N GLU A 103 25.41 14.38 31.16
CA GLU A 103 26.85 14.61 30.99
C GLU A 103 27.20 16.10 30.71
N LEU A 104 26.24 16.90 30.23
CA LEU A 104 26.46 18.25 29.68
C LEU A 104 25.56 19.32 30.33
N VAL A 105 25.53 19.38 31.66
CA VAL A 105 24.63 20.26 32.44
C VAL A 105 24.73 21.79 32.18
N PRO A 106 25.80 22.42 31.61
CA PRO A 106 25.76 23.88 31.47
C PRO A 106 24.99 24.44 30.25
N ASN A 107 24.53 23.66 29.26
CA ASN A 107 23.98 24.23 28.00
C ASN A 107 22.71 23.56 27.41
N VAL A 108 21.74 23.28 28.27
CA VAL A 108 20.43 22.66 27.93
C VAL A 108 19.56 23.39 26.91
N LYS A 109 19.67 24.72 26.79
CA LYS A 109 18.76 25.54 25.95
C LYS A 109 19.02 25.42 24.45
N SER A 110 20.30 25.37 24.05
CA SER A 110 20.70 25.19 22.65
C SER A 110 20.31 23.82 22.12
N LEU A 111 20.36 22.82 23.00
CA LEU A 111 20.11 21.43 22.70
C LEU A 111 18.61 21.15 22.49
N TYR A 112 17.73 21.76 23.30
CA TYR A 112 16.28 21.72 23.11
C TYR A 112 15.83 22.34 21.77
N LEU A 113 16.44 23.46 21.36
CA LEU A 113 16.14 24.10 20.08
C LEU A 113 16.58 23.24 18.90
N LEU A 114 17.75 22.60 18.97
CA LEU A 114 18.23 21.73 17.91
C LEU A 114 17.35 20.49 17.76
N PHE A 115 16.93 19.91 18.88
CA PHE A 115 16.05 18.74 18.91
C PHE A 115 14.66 19.01 18.35
N SER A 116 14.02 20.12 18.74
CA SER A 116 12.70 20.48 18.22
C SER A 116 12.73 20.70 16.70
N HIS A 117 13.81 21.28 16.17
CA HIS A 117 14.01 21.43 14.73
C HIS A 117 14.23 20.11 13.99
N THR A 118 15.04 19.18 14.55
CA THR A 118 15.27 17.86 13.91
C THR A 118 14.04 16.98 13.94
N PHE A 119 13.27 17.03 15.03
CA PHE A 119 12.03 16.28 15.20
C PHE A 119 10.96 16.73 14.18
N GLN A 120 10.73 18.05 14.06
CA GLN A 120 9.79 18.59 13.09
C GLN A 120 10.17 18.26 11.63
N ALA A 121 11.47 18.26 11.31
CA ALA A 121 11.93 17.88 9.99
C ALA A 121 11.61 16.40 9.68
N GLN A 122 11.91 15.48 10.61
CA GLN A 122 11.62 14.04 10.44
C GLN A 122 10.13 13.77 10.25
N VAL A 123 9.26 14.32 11.10
CA VAL A 123 7.80 14.21 10.98
C VAL A 123 7.33 14.63 9.58
N ARG A 124 7.84 15.76 9.08
CA ARG A 124 7.46 16.32 7.78
C ARG A 124 7.85 15.41 6.61
N HIS A 125 9.06 14.85 6.65
CA HIS A 125 9.53 13.95 5.58
C HIS A 125 8.76 12.64 5.55
N THR A 126 8.45 12.05 6.72
CA THR A 126 7.67 10.80 6.81
C THR A 126 6.22 10.99 6.38
N LEU A 127 5.55 12.06 6.83
CA LEU A 127 4.19 12.39 6.40
C LEU A 127 4.10 12.61 4.90
N ALA A 128 5.07 13.31 4.30
CA ALA A 128 5.11 13.52 2.86
C ALA A 128 5.24 12.20 2.08
N PHE A 129 6.12 11.30 2.53
CA PHE A 129 6.31 9.99 1.91
C PHE A 129 5.05 9.12 1.97
N ALA A 130 4.34 9.14 3.10
CA ALA A 130 3.08 8.41 3.28
C ALA A 130 1.96 8.92 2.34
N ILE A 131 1.79 10.24 2.26
CA ILE A 131 0.79 10.86 1.37
C ILE A 131 1.08 10.54 -0.10
N LEU A 132 2.35 10.62 -0.52
CA LEU A 132 2.77 10.32 -1.89
C LEU A 132 2.53 8.85 -2.25
N SER A 133 2.86 7.93 -1.34
CA SER A 133 2.65 6.49 -1.53
C SER A 133 1.16 6.16 -1.66
N CYS A 134 0.32 6.75 -0.81
CA CYS A 134 -1.12 6.56 -0.85
C CYS A 134 -1.73 7.07 -2.17
N ARG A 135 -1.32 8.26 -2.64
CA ARG A 135 -1.75 8.80 -3.95
C ARG A 135 -1.36 7.89 -5.11
N LEU A 136 -0.13 7.37 -5.11
CA LEU A 136 0.34 6.47 -6.15
C LEU A 136 -0.48 5.17 -6.20
N CYS A 137 -0.88 4.64 -5.04
CA CYS A 137 -1.77 3.48 -4.94
C CYS A 137 -3.11 3.72 -5.63
N PHE A 138 -3.79 4.84 -5.32
CA PHE A 138 -5.07 5.18 -5.96
C PHE A 138 -4.96 5.30 -7.49
N TYR A 139 -3.86 5.86 -8.02
CA TYR A 139 -3.68 5.97 -9.46
C TYR A 139 -3.43 4.61 -10.13
N CYS A 140 -2.69 3.71 -9.50
CA CYS A 140 -2.39 2.41 -10.10
C CYS A 140 -3.58 1.46 -10.05
N THR A 141 -4.41 1.49 -8.99
CA THR A 141 -5.64 0.69 -8.95
C THR A 141 -6.62 1.12 -10.03
N ALA A 142 -6.83 2.43 -10.19
CA ALA A 142 -7.67 2.98 -11.25
C ALA A 142 -7.14 2.61 -12.65
N ALA A 143 -5.82 2.71 -12.87
CA ALA A 143 -5.22 2.34 -14.16
C ALA A 143 -5.36 0.84 -14.47
N ASN A 144 -5.23 -0.02 -13.44
CA ASN A 144 -5.36 -1.46 -13.60
C ASN A 144 -6.81 -1.86 -13.91
N TYR A 145 -7.79 -1.24 -13.24
CA TYR A 145 -9.21 -1.46 -13.51
C TYR A 145 -9.57 -1.14 -14.97
N VAL A 146 -9.13 0.02 -15.47
CA VAL A 146 -9.34 0.41 -16.87
C VAL A 146 -8.69 -0.58 -17.85
N ALA A 147 -7.51 -1.11 -17.52
CA ALA A 147 -6.83 -2.09 -18.37
C ALA A 147 -7.59 -3.42 -18.45
N ILE A 148 -8.19 -3.88 -17.34
CA ILE A 148 -9.02 -5.10 -17.28
C ILE A 148 -10.30 -4.92 -18.09
N GLU A 149 -11.02 -3.81 -17.90
CA GLU A 149 -12.25 -3.53 -18.63
C GLU A 149 -12.01 -3.43 -20.14
N ALA A 150 -10.89 -2.86 -20.56
CA ALA A 150 -10.51 -2.81 -21.97
C ALA A 150 -10.35 -4.20 -22.61
N LEU A 151 -9.79 -5.16 -21.88
CA LEU A 151 -9.65 -6.55 -22.34
C LEU A 151 -11.00 -7.25 -22.39
N ALA A 152 -11.85 -7.04 -21.37
CA ALA A 152 -13.20 -7.63 -21.31
C ALA A 152 -14.08 -7.22 -22.50
N VAL A 153 -13.97 -5.96 -22.95
CA VAL A 153 -14.64 -5.46 -24.16
C VAL A 153 -14.20 -6.22 -25.41
N SER A 154 -12.92 -6.55 -25.53
CA SER A 154 -12.39 -7.32 -26.66
C SER A 154 -12.96 -8.73 -26.73
N ASP A 155 -13.04 -9.40 -25.58
CA ASP A 155 -13.56 -10.75 -25.46
C ASP A 155 -15.06 -10.80 -25.75
N ALA A 156 -15.80 -9.80 -25.26
CA ALA A 156 -17.21 -9.64 -25.56
C ALA A 156 -17.47 -9.46 -27.06
N VAL A 157 -16.70 -8.61 -27.74
CA VAL A 157 -16.81 -8.40 -29.19
C VAL A 157 -16.41 -9.66 -29.96
N TYR A 158 -15.39 -10.39 -29.50
CA TYR A 158 -14.94 -11.63 -30.13
C TYR A 158 -15.98 -12.75 -30.02
N SER A 159 -16.66 -12.84 -28.86
CA SER A 159 -17.75 -13.79 -28.62
C SER A 159 -19.03 -13.47 -29.39
N SER A 160 -19.20 -12.23 -29.83
CA SER A 160 -20.30 -11.87 -30.73
C SER A 160 -20.13 -12.56 -32.08
N LYS A 161 -21.22 -12.91 -32.77
CA LYS A 161 -21.18 -13.50 -34.12
C LYS A 161 -20.80 -12.43 -35.18
N TRP A 162 -19.75 -11.65 -34.95
CA TRP A 162 -19.34 -10.49 -35.73
C TRP A 162 -19.09 -10.83 -37.22
N TYR A 163 -18.66 -12.07 -37.49
CA TYR A 163 -18.44 -12.61 -38.83
C TYR A 163 -19.72 -12.78 -39.65
N SER A 164 -20.91 -12.79 -39.02
CA SER A 164 -22.20 -12.94 -39.69
C SER A 164 -22.85 -11.63 -40.16
N TYR A 165 -22.29 -10.46 -39.80
CA TYR A 165 -22.86 -9.17 -40.21
C TYR A 165 -22.67 -8.89 -41.71
N ARG A 166 -23.75 -8.42 -42.35
CA ARG A 166 -23.80 -8.04 -43.77
C ARG A 166 -23.03 -6.75 -44.10
N PHE A 167 -22.85 -5.84 -43.14
CA PHE A 167 -22.22 -4.55 -43.37
C PHE A 167 -20.68 -4.64 -43.25
N SER A 168 -19.98 -4.43 -44.38
CA SER A 168 -18.50 -4.45 -44.45
C SER A 168 -17.84 -3.42 -43.51
N ARG A 169 -18.42 -2.21 -43.40
CA ARG A 169 -17.90 -1.17 -42.49
C ARG A 169 -17.95 -1.57 -41.02
N LEU A 170 -19.02 -2.26 -40.61
CA LEU A 170 -19.22 -2.66 -39.21
C LEU A 170 -18.23 -3.74 -38.80
N LYS A 171 -17.94 -4.69 -39.70
CA LYS A 171 -16.86 -5.68 -39.51
C LYS A 171 -15.49 -5.02 -39.35
N ALA A 172 -15.16 -4.03 -40.18
CA ALA A 172 -13.89 -3.32 -40.09
C ALA A 172 -13.74 -2.57 -38.75
N THR A 173 -14.80 -1.92 -38.27
CA THR A 173 -14.79 -1.23 -36.97
C THR A 173 -14.63 -2.21 -35.80
N LEU A 174 -15.30 -3.36 -35.82
CA LEU A 174 -15.17 -4.38 -34.76
C LEU A 174 -13.77 -5.01 -34.73
N LEU A 175 -13.18 -5.28 -35.90
CA LEU A 175 -11.80 -5.76 -35.99
C LEU A 175 -10.79 -4.75 -35.43
N LEU A 176 -10.97 -3.46 -35.77
CA LEU A 176 -10.17 -2.39 -35.19
C LEU A 176 -10.36 -2.30 -33.67
N MET A 177 -11.60 -2.43 -33.18
CA MET A 177 -11.91 -2.41 -31.74
C MET A 177 -11.16 -3.53 -31.01
N ILE A 178 -11.25 -4.78 -31.50
CA ILE A 178 -10.52 -5.95 -30.97
C ILE A 178 -9.00 -5.69 -30.99
N GLN A 179 -8.46 -5.24 -32.11
CA GLN A 179 -7.01 -5.01 -32.27
C GLN A 179 -6.50 -3.91 -31.33
N ASN A 180 -7.30 -2.86 -31.08
CA ASN A 180 -6.93 -1.79 -30.15
C ASN A 180 -7.02 -2.23 -28.69
N SER A 181 -7.99 -3.07 -28.33
CA SER A 181 -8.12 -3.58 -26.96
C SER A 181 -7.10 -4.66 -26.58
N GLN A 182 -6.57 -5.42 -27.55
CA GLN A 182 -5.49 -6.39 -27.31
C GLN A 182 -4.15 -5.71 -26.98
N ASN A 183 -3.92 -4.52 -27.53
CA ASN A 183 -2.89 -3.62 -27.05
C ASN A 183 -3.41 -2.96 -25.77
N GLY A 184 -3.38 -3.69 -24.65
CA GLY A 184 -3.99 -3.27 -23.37
C GLY A 184 -3.78 -1.78 -23.07
N ILE A 185 -4.82 -1.12 -22.54
CA ILE A 185 -4.78 0.32 -22.24
C ILE A 185 -3.77 0.57 -21.12
N THR A 186 -2.50 0.71 -21.49
CA THR A 186 -1.43 1.03 -20.56
C THR A 186 -1.38 2.55 -20.43
N ILE A 187 -1.94 3.08 -19.34
CA ILE A 187 -1.79 4.49 -19.01
C ILE A 187 -0.31 4.73 -18.69
N LYS A 188 0.39 5.47 -19.55
CA LYS A 188 1.81 5.80 -19.36
C LYS A 188 1.94 7.16 -18.68
N ALA A 189 2.60 7.21 -17.53
CA ALA A 189 3.06 8.45 -16.93
C ALA A 189 4.14 9.09 -17.82
N GLY A 190 3.81 10.22 -18.45
CA GLY A 190 4.74 10.99 -19.31
C GLY A 190 5.31 10.21 -20.51
N GLY A 191 4.66 9.12 -20.93
CA GLY A 191 5.15 8.25 -22.01
C GLY A 191 6.29 7.30 -21.64
N LEU A 192 6.85 7.41 -20.43
CA LEU A 192 8.06 6.69 -20.00
C LEU A 192 7.76 5.46 -19.14
N VAL A 193 6.76 5.55 -18.25
CA VAL A 193 6.48 4.50 -17.27
C VAL A 193 5.01 4.11 -17.33
N THR A 194 4.73 2.83 -17.56
CA THR A 194 3.36 2.28 -17.46
C THR A 194 2.91 2.30 -16.01
N ILE A 195 1.80 2.96 -15.71
CA ILE A 195 1.20 2.99 -14.38
C ILE A 195 0.46 1.66 -14.18
N ASN A 196 1.12 0.73 -13.49
CA ASN A 196 0.56 -0.56 -13.08
C ASN A 196 0.95 -0.90 -11.62
N ALA A 197 0.28 -1.87 -10.99
CA ALA A 197 0.56 -2.31 -9.62
C ALA A 197 2.04 -2.65 -9.39
N ASP A 198 2.71 -3.29 -10.34
CA ASP A 198 4.15 -3.60 -10.29
C ASP A 198 5.05 -2.36 -10.16
N THR A 199 4.56 -1.22 -10.65
CA THR A 199 5.30 0.06 -10.65
C THR A 199 5.42 0.62 -9.24
N ILE A 200 4.39 0.46 -8.41
CA ILE A 200 4.43 0.86 -7.00
C ILE A 200 5.56 0.13 -6.29
N VAL A 201 5.62 -1.19 -6.45
CA VAL A 201 6.62 -2.04 -5.82
C VAL A 201 8.03 -1.65 -6.28
N LYS A 202 8.19 -1.35 -7.57
CA LYS A 202 9.48 -0.87 -8.12
C LYS A 202 9.87 0.48 -7.53
N VAL A 203 8.97 1.46 -7.51
CA VAL A 203 9.23 2.80 -6.95
C VAL A 203 9.59 2.70 -5.47
N LEU A 204 8.85 1.89 -4.70
CA LEU A 204 9.10 1.70 -3.27
C LEU A 204 10.46 1.05 -2.99
N ARG A 205 10.83 0.01 -3.76
CA ARG A 205 12.16 -0.63 -3.65
C ARG A 205 13.29 0.34 -3.96
N VAL A 206 13.15 1.16 -5.01
CA VAL A 206 14.16 2.16 -5.38
C VAL A 206 14.29 3.22 -4.29
N ALA A 207 13.17 3.71 -3.74
CA ALA A 207 13.17 4.67 -2.64
C ALA A 207 13.87 4.09 -1.39
N TRP A 208 13.53 2.85 -1.01
CA TRP A 208 14.16 2.17 0.12
C TRP A 208 15.67 1.97 -0.09
N SER A 209 16.06 1.50 -1.28
CA SER A 209 17.47 1.31 -1.62
C SER A 209 18.26 2.63 -1.62
N ALA A 210 17.67 3.70 -2.14
CA ALA A 210 18.28 5.03 -2.08
C ALA A 210 18.47 5.50 -0.63
N CYS A 211 17.45 5.31 0.22
CA CYS A 211 17.54 5.60 1.65
C CYS A 211 18.62 4.77 2.35
N SER A 212 18.74 3.47 2.06
CA SER A 212 19.75 2.62 2.70
C SER A 212 21.16 3.03 2.30
N ILE A 213 21.39 3.37 1.03
CA ILE A 213 22.69 3.86 0.54
C ILE A 213 23.05 5.18 1.22
N LEU A 214 22.11 6.12 1.29
CA LEU A 214 22.33 7.40 1.97
C LEU A 214 22.64 7.22 3.45
N ARG A 215 21.99 6.27 4.13
CA ARG A 215 22.30 5.93 5.53
C ARG A 215 23.70 5.33 5.65
N GLY A 216 24.09 4.44 4.75
CA GLY A 216 25.43 3.84 4.73
C GLY A 216 26.55 4.86 4.48
N LEU A 217 26.32 5.82 3.57
CA LEU A 217 27.29 6.90 3.30
C LEU A 217 27.45 7.89 4.46
N ARG A 218 26.45 8.01 5.35
CA ARG A 218 26.50 8.91 6.51
C ARG A 218 27.37 8.38 7.65
N GLN A 219 27.65 7.08 7.69
CA GLN A 219 28.39 6.43 8.76
C GLN A 219 29.91 6.35 8.52
N ASN A 220 30.37 6.69 7.30
CA ASN A 220 31.80 6.82 6.95
C ASN A 220 32.26 8.28 7.02
#